data_AF-A0A7I7M3X0-F1
#
_entry.id   AF-A0A7I7M3X0-F1
#
_cell.length_a   1.000
_cell.length_b   1.000
_cell.length_c   1.000
_cell.angle_alpha   90.00
_cell.angle_beta   90.00
_cell.angle_gamma   90.00
#
_symmetry.space_group_name_H-M   'P 1'
#
loop_
_entity.id
_entity.type
_entity.pdbx_description
1 polymer ?
#
loop_
_entity_poly.entity_id
_entity_poly.type
_entity_poly.pdbx_seq_one_letter_code
_entity_poly.pdbx_strand_id
1 'polypeptide(L)' 'MRVHLAETGRRVRVNDLWIAAVAASHDLPVVTRDGDFDPLEGVAGLSVIRV' A
#
# COMPACT_ATOMS: atom_id res chain seq x y z
N MET A 1 -0.24 2.03 13.14
CA MET A 1 -0.83 2.11 11.79
C MET A 1 -2.33 1.76 11.80
N ARG A 2 -3.15 2.40 12.65
CA ARG A 2 -4.62 2.22 12.69
C ARG A 2 -5.41 3.53 12.55
N VAL A 3 -4.73 4.69 12.49
CA VAL A 3 -5.35 6.03 12.55
C VAL A 3 -4.92 6.90 11.37
N HIS A 4 -4.71 6.34 10.18
CA HIS A 4 -4.39 7.18 9.00
C HIS A 4 -5.10 6.78 7.70
N LEU A 5 -6.10 5.89 7.75
CA LEU A 5 -6.86 5.47 6.57
C LEU A 5 -8.38 5.55 6.81
N ALA A 6 -8.85 6.72 7.24
CA ALA A 6 -10.29 7.00 7.30
C ALA A 6 -10.75 8.07 6.28
N GLU A 7 -9.85 8.74 5.56
CA GLU A 7 -10.21 9.96 4.79
C GLU A 7 -9.92 9.90 3.29
N THR A 8 -9.67 8.72 2.71
CA THR A 8 -9.66 8.57 1.26
C THR A 8 -10.65 7.48 0.87
N GLY A 9 -11.79 7.90 0.30
CA GLY A 9 -12.91 7.04 -0.12
C GLY A 9 -12.59 6.04 -1.24
N ARG A 10 -11.34 5.64 -1.43
CA ARG A 10 -10.94 4.45 -2.19
C ARG A 10 -10.66 3.35 -1.19
N ARG A 11 -11.58 2.39 -1.11
CA ARG A 11 -11.47 1.19 -0.29
C ARG A 11 -10.28 0.37 -0.77
N VAL A 12 -9.07 0.71 -0.33
CA VAL A 12 -7.94 -0.23 -0.33
C VAL A 12 -8.45 -1.45 0.43
N ARG A 13 -8.44 -2.62 -0.23
CA ARG A 13 -8.93 -3.84 0.43
C ARG A 13 -8.07 -4.04 1.67
N VAL A 14 -8.68 -4.47 2.77
CA VAL A 14 -7.97 -4.70 4.04
C VAL A 14 -6.69 -5.52 3.85
N ASN A 15 -6.72 -6.50 2.93
CA ASN A 15 -5.56 -7.33 2.62
C ASN A 15 -4.44 -6.53 1.92
N ASP A 16 -4.76 -5.66 0.97
CA ASP A 16 -3.76 -4.82 0.29
C ASP A 16 -3.08 -3.87 1.27
N LEU A 17 -3.85 -3.34 2.24
CA LEU A 17 -3.29 -2.52 3.30
C LEU A 17 -2.31 -3.31 4.19
N TRP A 18 -2.64 -4.54 4.55
CA TRP A 18 -1.72 -5.40 5.32
C TRP A 18 -0.46 -5.75 4.51
N ILE A 19 -0.61 -6.07 3.22
CA ILE A 19 0.52 -6.33 2.33
C ILE A 19 1.44 -5.10 2.26
N ALA A 20 0.87 -3.91 2.01
CA ALA A 20 1.61 -2.66 1.94
C ALA A 20 2.32 -2.31 3.26
N ALA A 21 1.64 -2.51 4.39
CA ALA A 21 2.21 -2.26 5.71
C ALA A 21 3.43 -3.17 6.00
N VAL A 22 3.33 -4.46 5.66
CA VAL A 22 4.44 -5.41 5.82
C VAL A 22 5.59 -5.00 4.91
N ALA A 23 5.34 -4.74 3.63
CA ALA A 23 6.37 -4.33 2.67
C ALA A 23 7.12 -3.07 3.13
N ALA A 24 6.39 -2.01 3.51
CA ALA A 24 6.98 -0.78 4.02
C ALA A 24 7.78 -1.00 5.32
N SER A 25 7.30 -1.83 6.25
CA SER A 25 8.02 -2.12 7.50
C SER A 25 9.35 -2.86 7.33
N HIS A 26 9.55 -3.46 6.15
CA HIS A 26 10.75 -4.22 5.80
C HIS A 26 11.59 -3.53 4.72
N ASP A 27 11.26 -2.28 4.34
CA ASP A 27 11.90 -1.56 3.23
C ASP A 27 11.90 -2.35 1.91
N LEU A 28 10.81 -3.09 1.64
CA LEU A 28 10.62 -3.89 0.43
C LEU A 28 9.58 -3.26 -0.51
N PRO A 29 9.74 -3.40 -1.84
CA PRO A 29 8.72 -2.97 -2.79
C PRO A 29 7.56 -3.98 -2.91
N VAL A 30 6.38 -3.51 -3.28
CA VAL A 30 5.26 -4.35 -3.74
C VAL A 30 5.33 -4.46 -5.26
N VAL A 31 5.58 -5.68 -5.76
CA VAL A 31 5.55 -5.96 -7.20
C VAL A 31 4.17 -6.50 -7.56
N THR A 32 3.44 -5.80 -8.43
CA THR A 32 2.05 -6.15 -8.75
C THR A 32 1.64 -5.74 -10.16
N ARG A 33 0.72 -6.52 -10.75
CA ARG A 33 0.02 -6.18 -12.00
C ARG A 33 -1.21 -5.29 -11.76
N ASP A 34 -1.66 -5.18 -10.51
CA ASP A 34 -2.96 -4.60 -10.15
C ASP A 34 -2.83 -3.15 -9.64
N GLY A 35 -3.72 -2.27 -10.13
CA GLY A 35 -3.87 -0.84 -9.80
C GLY A 35 -4.09 -0.51 -8.31
N ASP A 36 -4.51 -1.51 -7.52
CA ASP A 36 -4.98 -1.33 -6.14
C ASP A 36 -3.96 -0.66 -5.19
N PHE A 37 -2.66 -0.79 -5.48
CA PHE A 37 -1.58 -0.21 -4.68
C PHE A 37 -1.16 1.21 -5.11
N ASP A 38 -1.63 1.72 -6.26
CA ASP A 38 -1.29 3.08 -6.73
C ASP A 38 -1.58 4.18 -5.69
N PRO A 39 -2.70 4.15 -4.94
CA PRO A 39 -2.97 5.16 -3.92
C PRO A 39 -2.02 5.11 -2.72
N LEU A 40 -1.23 4.05 -2.57
CA LEU A 40 -0.31 3.83 -1.46
C LEU A 40 1.15 4.12 -1.83
N GLU A 41 1.45 4.41 -3.10
CA GLU A 41 2.81 4.74 -3.54
C GLU A 41 3.36 5.94 -2.74
N GLY A 42 4.58 5.80 -2.22
CA GLY A 42 5.26 6.80 -1.40
C GLY A 42 4.75 6.93 0.03
N VAL A 43 3.62 6.31 0.38
CA VAL A 43 3.10 6.31 1.75
C VAL A 43 4.02 5.48 2.64
N ALA A 44 4.54 6.08 3.71
CA ALA A 44 5.48 5.44 4.62
C ALA A 44 6.72 4.83 3.92
N GLY A 45 7.15 5.42 2.79
CA GLY A 45 8.30 4.92 2.02
C GLY A 45 8.00 3.70 1.14
N LEU A 46 6.73 3.31 1.00
CA LEU A 46 6.33 2.20 0.13
C LEU A 46 6.66 2.51 -1.33
N SER A 47 7.29 1.54 -2.01
CA SER A 47 7.51 1.55 -3.45
C SER A 47 6.69 0.44 -4.11
N VAL A 48 6.05 0.73 -5.23
CA VAL A 48 5.24 -0.18 -6.02
C VAL A 48 5.85 -0.30 -7.42
N ILE A 49 6.14 -1.54 -7.81
CA ILE A 49 6.69 -1.87 -9.12
C ILE A 49 5.58 -2.53 -9.94
N ARG A 50 5.28 -1.96 -11.11
CA ARG A 50 4.27 -2.50 -12.02
C ARG A 50 4.87 -3.47 -13.04
N VAL A 51 4.22 -4.62 -13.21
CA VAL A 51 4.64 -5.73 -14.10
C VAL A 51 3.50 -6.30 -14.93
#